data_AF-A0A961GIK7-F1
#
_entry.id   AF-A0A961GIK7-F1
#
_cell.length_a   1.000
_cell.length_b   1.000
_cell.length_c   1.000
_cell.angle_alpha   90.00
_cell.angle_beta   90.00
_cell.angle_gamma   90.00
#
_symmetry.space_group_name_H-M   'P 1'
#
loop_
_entity.id
_entity.type
_entity.pdbx_description
1 polymer ?
#
loop_
_entity_poly.entity_id
_entity_poly.type
_entity_poly.pdbx_seq_one_letter_code
_entity_poly.pdbx_strand_id
1 'polypeptide(L)'
;MTRPPAPGAWPSPITPEVVTAASVSLGGPVCDGEHLWWAELRPAEAGRVQLVRRRLDGADDPTDVLPDGFSARTRVHEYGGGAWWVAGGLVVFSNWTDQRLWAWRAGSDAGPWPLTPEPAGGGGERFADLRLLDGPDGSTWVLAVHEHHGAPAAGDGVTAGDRPAEPSNDLVAVRVVAPGAAPVAPVVLVDG
;
A
#
# COMPACT_ATOMS: atom_id res chain seq x y z
N MET A 1 -51.88 -20.00 -20.06
CA MET A 1 -50.41 -20.22 -20.17
C MET A 1 -49.74 -18.85 -20.28
N THR A 2 -49.00 -18.42 -19.27
CA THR A 2 -48.25 -17.16 -19.29
C THR A 2 -46.89 -17.39 -19.94
N ARG A 3 -46.56 -16.58 -20.95
CA ARG A 3 -45.25 -16.62 -21.63
C ARG A 3 -44.15 -16.26 -20.62
N PRO A 4 -43.03 -16.99 -20.56
CA PRO A 4 -41.93 -16.63 -19.68
C PRO A 4 -41.37 -15.25 -20.05
N PRO A 5 -40.88 -14.47 -19.06
CA PRO A 5 -40.26 -13.16 -19.29
C PRO A 5 -39.02 -13.29 -20.18
N ALA A 6 -38.77 -12.26 -21.00
CA ALA A 6 -37.62 -12.20 -21.88
C ALA A 6 -36.29 -12.26 -21.08
N PRO A 7 -35.19 -12.78 -21.66
CA PRO A 7 -33.87 -12.68 -21.05
C PRO A 7 -33.57 -11.24 -20.64
N GLY A 8 -33.16 -11.03 -19.38
CA GLY A 8 -32.92 -9.70 -18.80
C GLY A 8 -34.13 -9.01 -18.15
N ALA A 9 -35.35 -9.52 -18.34
CA ALA A 9 -36.56 -9.01 -17.69
C ALA A 9 -36.99 -9.83 -16.45
N TRP A 10 -36.11 -10.71 -15.99
CA TRP A 10 -36.36 -11.50 -14.78
C TRP A 10 -36.23 -10.60 -13.56
N PRO A 11 -37.23 -10.59 -12.65
CA PRO A 11 -37.10 -9.89 -11.39
C PRO A 11 -35.86 -10.40 -10.65
N SER A 12 -34.88 -9.53 -10.43
CA SER A 12 -33.69 -9.83 -9.67
C SER A 12 -33.86 -9.31 -8.24
N PRO A 13 -33.67 -10.15 -7.20
CA PRO A 13 -33.59 -9.67 -5.82
C PRO A 13 -32.25 -8.96 -5.54
N ILE A 14 -31.27 -9.07 -6.45
CA ILE A 14 -29.99 -8.36 -6.38
C ILE A 14 -30.22 -6.98 -7.01
N THR A 15 -30.33 -5.96 -6.17
CA THR A 15 -30.46 -4.57 -6.63
C THR A 15 -29.09 -3.94 -6.86
N PRO A 16 -28.98 -2.83 -7.61
CA PRO A 16 -27.73 -2.08 -7.71
C PRO A 16 -27.17 -1.74 -6.34
N GLU A 17 -28.02 -1.42 -5.35
CA GLU A 17 -27.62 -1.12 -3.98
C GLU A 17 -26.98 -2.32 -3.28
N VAL A 18 -27.42 -3.55 -3.56
CA VAL A 18 -26.79 -4.78 -3.04
C VAL A 18 -25.42 -5.02 -3.68
N VAL A 19 -25.25 -4.65 -4.95
CA VAL A 19 -23.96 -4.73 -5.65
C VAL A 19 -23.01 -3.62 -5.20
N THR A 20 -23.53 -2.43 -4.89
CA THR A 20 -22.74 -1.30 -4.39
C THR A 20 -22.63 -1.27 -2.87
N ALA A 21 -23.33 -2.15 -2.15
CA ALA A 21 -23.19 -2.30 -0.71
C ALA A 21 -21.72 -2.61 -0.46
N ALA A 22 -21.01 -1.62 0.09
CA ALA A 22 -19.56 -1.60 0.15
C ALA A 22 -19.05 -2.82 0.92
N SER A 23 -18.68 -3.88 0.20
CA SER A 23 -18.03 -5.03 0.79
C SER A 23 -16.59 -4.64 1.09
N VAL A 24 -16.19 -4.75 2.36
CA VAL A 24 -14.79 -4.69 2.74
C VAL A 24 -14.07 -5.86 2.08
N SER A 25 -12.99 -5.58 1.34
CA SER A 25 -12.13 -6.62 0.78
C SER A 25 -10.93 -6.83 1.69
N LEU A 26 -10.63 -8.09 2.02
CA LEU A 26 -9.52 -8.47 2.89
C LEU A 26 -8.34 -8.94 2.05
N GLY A 27 -7.11 -8.58 2.42
CA GLY A 27 -5.92 -8.97 1.68
C GLY A 27 -4.64 -9.01 2.52
N GLY A 28 -3.64 -9.73 2.00
CA GLY A 28 -2.28 -9.80 2.55
C GLY A 28 -2.19 -10.21 4.02
N PRO A 29 -2.81 -11.31 4.47
CA PRO A 29 -2.73 -11.73 5.87
C PRO A 29 -1.29 -12.05 6.29
N VAL A 30 -0.87 -11.56 7.46
CA VAL A 30 0.46 -11.81 8.04
C VAL A 30 0.31 -12.08 9.54
N CYS A 31 0.97 -13.12 10.06
CA CYS A 31 1.09 -13.34 11.50
C CYS A 31 2.36 -12.65 12.02
N ASP A 32 2.24 -11.89 13.11
CA ASP A 32 3.36 -11.28 13.83
C ASP A 32 3.13 -11.43 15.34
N GLY A 33 3.96 -12.26 15.98
CA GLY A 33 3.76 -12.69 17.35
C GLY A 33 2.38 -13.34 17.54
N GLU A 34 1.64 -12.83 18.53
CA GLU A 34 0.29 -13.33 18.89
C GLU A 34 -0.85 -12.73 18.06
N HIS A 35 -0.54 -11.97 17.00
CA HIS A 35 -1.55 -11.24 16.22
C HIS A 35 -1.57 -11.68 14.75
N LEU A 36 -2.77 -11.84 14.22
CA LEU A 36 -3.04 -11.84 12.78
C LEU A 36 -3.29 -10.41 12.32
N TRP A 37 -2.66 -10.02 11.23
CA TRP A 37 -2.79 -8.73 10.58
C TRP A 37 -3.31 -8.91 9.16
N TRP A 38 -4.09 -7.94 8.66
CA TRP A 38 -4.54 -7.92 7.26
C TRP A 38 -4.82 -6.48 6.81
N ALA A 39 -4.90 -6.30 5.49
CA ALA A 39 -5.38 -5.07 4.87
C ALA A 39 -6.88 -5.18 4.57
N GLU A 40 -7.61 -4.10 4.84
CA GLU A 40 -9.01 -3.92 4.52
C GLU A 40 -9.17 -2.76 3.52
N LEU A 41 -9.61 -3.06 2.29
CA LEU A 41 -10.08 -2.02 1.39
C LEU A 41 -11.47 -1.58 1.84
N ARG A 42 -11.63 -0.28 2.14
CA ARG A 42 -12.86 0.33 2.62
C ARG A 42 -13.47 1.24 1.57
N PRO A 43 -14.42 0.77 0.73
CA PRO A 43 -15.00 1.59 -0.32
C PRO A 43 -15.73 2.83 0.22
N ALA A 44 -16.35 2.73 1.40
CA ALA A 44 -17.02 3.83 2.08
C ALA A 44 -16.05 4.94 2.55
N GLU A 45 -14.74 4.65 2.65
CA GLU A 45 -13.69 5.59 3.02
C GLU A 45 -12.83 5.96 1.80
N ALA A 46 -13.47 6.26 0.67
CA ALA A 46 -12.79 6.63 -0.59
C ALA A 46 -11.75 5.60 -1.07
N GLY A 47 -11.95 4.31 -0.75
CA GLY A 47 -11.02 3.24 -1.10
C GLY A 47 -9.71 3.27 -0.30
N ARG A 48 -9.75 3.84 0.92
CA ARG A 48 -8.68 3.70 1.92
C ARG A 48 -8.43 2.22 2.19
N VAL A 49 -7.14 1.88 2.31
CA VAL A 49 -6.71 0.56 2.76
C VAL A 49 -6.25 0.69 4.21
N GLN A 50 -7.06 0.18 5.13
CA GLN A 50 -6.76 0.16 6.55
C GLN A 50 -6.00 -1.12 6.90
N LEU A 51 -4.99 -1.01 7.76
CA LEU A 51 -4.40 -2.20 8.39
C LEU A 51 -5.16 -2.52 9.66
N VAL A 52 -5.53 -3.78 9.81
CA VAL A 52 -6.29 -4.27 10.96
C VAL A 52 -5.52 -5.43 11.57
N ARG A 53 -5.58 -5.54 12.90
CA ARG A 53 -5.00 -6.67 13.63
C ARG A 53 -5.97 -7.26 14.64
N ARG A 54 -5.82 -8.55 14.91
CA ARG A 54 -6.55 -9.26 15.96
C ARG A 54 -5.65 -10.30 16.62
N ARG A 55 -5.81 -10.52 17.93
CA ARG A 55 -5.15 -11.62 18.63
C ARG A 55 -5.59 -12.98 18.06
N LEU A 56 -4.65 -13.91 17.95
CA LEU A 56 -4.88 -15.26 17.42
C LEU A 56 -5.76 -16.13 18.32
N ASP A 57 -5.78 -15.87 19.63
CA ASP A 57 -6.68 -16.52 20.59
C ASP A 57 -8.14 -16.08 20.45
N GLY A 58 -8.41 -15.06 19.62
CA GLY A 58 -9.75 -14.53 19.37
C GLY A 58 -10.36 -13.77 20.54
N ALA A 59 -9.60 -13.51 21.62
CA ALA A 59 -10.09 -12.89 22.84
C ALA A 59 -10.55 -11.44 22.64
N ASP A 60 -9.93 -10.73 21.69
CA ASP A 60 -10.24 -9.33 21.37
C ASP A 60 -10.89 -9.21 19.98
N ASP A 61 -11.67 -8.15 19.81
CA ASP A 61 -12.18 -7.73 18.51
C ASP A 61 -11.04 -7.22 17.59
N PRO A 62 -11.20 -7.27 16.26
CA PRO A 62 -10.30 -6.60 15.32
C PRO A 62 -10.11 -5.13 15.67
N THR A 63 -8.87 -4.65 15.60
CA THR A 63 -8.50 -3.26 15.87
C THR A 63 -7.85 -2.61 14.66
N ASP A 64 -8.32 -1.41 14.35
CA ASP A 64 -7.72 -0.54 13.35
C ASP A 64 -6.34 -0.09 13.80
N VAL A 65 -5.38 -0.26 12.90
CA VAL A 65 -4.01 0.16 13.15
C VAL A 65 -3.84 1.56 12.61
N LEU A 66 -3.74 1.80 11.30
CA LEU A 66 -3.37 3.11 10.74
C LEU A 66 -4.23 4.27 11.28
N PRO A 67 -3.61 5.40 11.71
CA PRO A 67 -4.36 6.58 12.10
C PRO A 67 -4.99 7.25 10.88
N ASP A 68 -5.93 8.16 11.14
CA ASP A 68 -6.61 8.91 10.08
C ASP A 68 -5.65 9.66 9.16
N GLY A 69 -6.00 9.71 7.88
CA GLY A 69 -5.17 10.30 6.83
C GLY A 69 -4.19 9.33 6.16
N PHE A 70 -3.95 8.14 6.73
CA PHE A 70 -3.08 7.13 6.14
C PHE A 70 -3.85 5.99 5.47
N SER A 71 -3.26 5.46 4.40
CA SER A 71 -3.80 4.33 3.64
C SER A 71 -2.64 3.48 3.12
N ALA A 72 -2.56 2.21 3.53
CA ALA A 72 -1.54 1.25 3.07
C ALA A 72 -1.84 0.75 1.65
N ARG A 73 -1.59 1.60 0.66
CA ARG A 73 -1.94 1.36 -0.75
C ARG A 73 -0.88 1.95 -1.68
N THR A 74 -0.49 1.15 -2.67
CA THR A 74 0.52 1.49 -3.67
C THR A 74 -0.08 1.58 -5.08
N ARG A 75 0.59 2.35 -5.95
CA ARG A 75 0.30 2.49 -7.39
C ARG A 75 1.25 1.69 -8.29
N VAL A 76 2.17 0.91 -7.74
CA VAL A 76 3.05 0.04 -8.55
C VAL A 76 2.20 -0.83 -9.49
N HIS A 77 2.58 -0.85 -10.77
CA HIS A 77 1.90 -1.48 -11.90
C HIS A 77 0.43 -1.07 -12.08
N GLU A 78 -0.02 0.02 -11.46
CA GLU A 78 -1.41 0.52 -11.43
C GLU A 78 -2.47 -0.43 -10.84
N TYR A 79 -2.14 -1.73 -10.69
CA TYR A 79 -2.96 -2.76 -10.05
C TYR A 79 -2.68 -2.89 -8.55
N GLY A 80 -1.48 -2.51 -8.09
CA GLY A 80 -1.07 -2.55 -6.69
C GLY A 80 -0.91 -3.96 -6.11
N GLY A 81 -0.33 -4.03 -4.92
CA GLY A 81 -0.02 -5.29 -4.22
C GLY A 81 1.14 -5.11 -3.25
N GLY A 82 1.22 -5.93 -2.20
CA GLY A 82 2.38 -5.92 -1.30
C GLY A 82 2.69 -4.57 -0.63
N ALA A 83 1.70 -3.70 -0.47
CA ALA A 83 1.90 -2.31 -0.03
C ALA A 83 2.28 -2.15 1.45
N TRP A 84 2.37 -3.25 2.21
CA TRP A 84 2.71 -3.21 3.62
C TRP A 84 3.34 -4.52 4.08
N TRP A 85 4.05 -4.45 5.20
CA TRP A 85 4.56 -5.59 5.94
C TRP A 85 4.66 -5.27 7.43
N VAL A 86 4.72 -6.30 8.28
CA VAL A 86 4.91 -6.16 9.72
C VAL A 86 5.89 -7.20 10.24
N ALA A 87 6.77 -6.79 11.15
CA ALA A 87 7.63 -7.69 11.92
C ALA A 87 7.97 -7.05 13.28
N GLY A 88 7.81 -7.79 14.37
CA GLY A 88 8.11 -7.30 15.72
C GLY A 88 7.33 -6.03 16.08
N GLY A 89 6.06 -5.95 15.63
CA GLY A 89 5.17 -4.79 15.80
C GLY A 89 5.59 -3.53 15.04
N LEU A 90 6.66 -3.56 14.24
CA LEU A 90 7.01 -2.50 13.30
C LEU A 90 6.29 -2.75 11.98
N VAL A 91 5.38 -1.85 11.63
CA VAL A 91 4.67 -1.82 10.37
C VAL A 91 5.42 -0.91 9.41
N VAL A 92 5.63 -1.38 8.18
CA VAL A 92 6.07 -0.53 7.07
C VAL A 92 5.03 -0.59 5.96
N PHE A 93 4.76 0.54 5.32
CA PHE A 93 3.73 0.61 4.30
C PHE A 93 3.97 1.74 3.29
N SER A 94 3.53 1.52 2.06
CA SER A 94 3.42 2.55 1.03
C SER A 94 2.15 3.36 1.30
N ASN A 95 2.30 4.64 1.57
CA ASN A 95 1.18 5.51 1.89
C ASN A 95 0.52 6.06 0.60
N TRP A 96 -0.81 5.99 0.51
CA TRP A 96 -1.53 6.36 -0.71
C TRP A 96 -1.30 7.80 -1.16
N THR A 97 -1.24 8.75 -0.22
CA THR A 97 -1.28 10.18 -0.53
C THR A 97 0.02 10.69 -1.17
N ASP A 98 1.16 10.12 -0.79
CA ASP A 98 2.50 10.57 -1.23
C ASP A 98 3.34 9.46 -1.90
N GLN A 99 2.86 8.20 -1.87
CA GLN A 99 3.55 7.00 -2.35
C GLN A 99 4.90 6.71 -1.67
N ARG A 100 5.19 7.37 -0.54
CA ARG A 100 6.40 7.15 0.23
C ARG A 100 6.29 5.88 1.06
N LEU A 101 7.43 5.32 1.43
CA LEU A 101 7.47 4.32 2.50
C LEU A 101 7.39 5.03 3.84
N TRP A 102 6.46 4.58 4.66
CA TRP A 102 6.28 5.00 6.03
C TRP A 102 6.51 3.82 6.97
N ALA A 103 7.00 4.12 8.17
CA ALA A 103 7.14 3.18 9.25
C ALA A 103 6.27 3.61 10.42
N TRP A 104 5.79 2.63 11.18
CA TRP A 104 5.08 2.89 12.41
C TRP A 104 5.16 1.70 13.36
N ARG A 105 5.40 1.97 14.65
CA ARG A 105 5.26 0.96 15.69
C ARG A 105 3.84 1.05 16.24
N ALA A 106 3.01 0.07 15.91
CA ALA A 106 1.57 0.13 16.19
C ALA A 106 1.27 0.34 17.68
N GLY A 107 0.48 1.37 17.98
CA GLY A 107 0.17 1.79 19.34
C GLY A 107 1.20 2.72 19.99
N SER A 108 2.24 3.17 19.27
CA SER A 108 3.16 4.20 19.77
C SER A 108 2.59 5.61 19.61
N ASP A 109 2.90 6.49 20.57
CA ASP A 109 2.47 7.90 20.57
C ASP A 109 3.18 8.77 19.52
N ALA A 110 4.32 8.32 18.99
CA ALA A 110 5.09 9.08 18.01
C ALA A 110 4.42 9.17 16.62
N GLY A 111 3.39 8.35 16.37
CA GLY A 111 2.72 8.24 15.08
C GLY A 111 3.59 7.62 13.98
N PRO A 112 3.06 7.49 12.75
CA PRO A 112 3.85 7.08 11.58
C PRO A 112 4.92 8.11 11.21
N TRP A 113 6.07 7.66 10.71
CA TRP A 113 7.14 8.53 10.18
C TRP A 113 7.63 8.05 8.80
N PRO A 114 8.06 8.96 7.90
CA PRO A 114 8.50 8.58 6.58
C PRO A 114 9.92 7.99 6.59
N LEU A 115 10.14 6.95 5.80
CA LEU A 115 11.44 6.32 5.56
C LEU A 115 12.13 6.86 4.30
N THR A 116 11.36 7.17 3.25
CA THR A 116 11.90 7.69 1.98
C THR A 116 11.66 9.20 1.83
N PRO A 117 12.49 9.93 1.06
CA PRO A 117 12.30 11.34 0.76
C PRO A 117 10.97 11.62 0.04
N GLU A 118 10.57 12.88 0.01
CA GLU A 118 9.45 13.32 -0.83
C GLU A 118 9.82 13.17 -2.31
N PRO A 119 9.01 12.50 -3.16
CA PRO A 119 9.31 12.36 -4.58
C PRO A 119 9.29 13.71 -5.29
N ALA A 120 10.29 14.01 -6.10
CA ALA A 120 10.39 15.29 -6.81
C ALA A 120 9.22 15.56 -7.80
N GLY A 121 8.53 14.50 -8.25
CA GLY A 121 7.45 14.55 -9.26
C GLY A 121 6.05 14.18 -8.77
N GLY A 122 5.77 14.20 -7.46
CA GLY A 122 4.40 13.98 -6.95
C GLY A 122 3.92 12.52 -7.00
N GLY A 123 4.78 11.58 -6.57
CA GLY A 123 4.46 10.15 -6.50
C GLY A 123 4.98 9.31 -7.67
N GLY A 124 6.03 9.78 -8.35
CA GLY A 124 6.76 9.03 -9.37
C GLY A 124 7.63 7.90 -8.82
N GLU A 125 7.93 7.92 -7.52
CA GLU A 125 8.64 6.87 -6.79
C GLU A 125 7.59 6.03 -6.04
N ARG A 126 7.49 4.73 -6.33
CA ARG A 126 6.42 3.88 -5.80
C ARG A 126 6.99 2.56 -5.32
N PHE A 127 6.50 2.08 -4.18
CA PHE A 127 7.05 0.89 -3.53
C PHE A 127 5.98 -0.19 -3.33
N ALA A 128 6.36 -1.45 -3.52
CA ALA A 128 5.50 -2.62 -3.35
C ALA A 128 6.32 -3.84 -2.90
N ASP A 129 5.63 -4.94 -2.61
CA ASP A 129 6.21 -6.22 -2.16
C ASP A 129 7.19 -6.08 -1.00
N LEU A 130 6.78 -5.30 0.00
CA LEU A 130 7.63 -4.94 1.13
C LEU A 130 7.98 -6.16 1.99
N ARG A 131 9.24 -6.23 2.44
CA ARG A 131 9.72 -7.18 3.46
C ARG A 131 10.67 -6.51 4.42
N LEU A 132 10.48 -6.75 5.71
CA LEU A 132 11.43 -6.34 6.75
C LEU A 132 12.52 -7.41 6.92
N LEU A 133 13.76 -6.95 7.01
CA LEU A 133 14.94 -7.79 7.16
C LEU A 133 15.87 -7.20 8.22
N ASP A 134 16.47 -8.06 9.03
CA ASP A 134 17.52 -7.67 9.96
C ASP A 134 18.88 -7.66 9.25
N GLY A 135 19.59 -6.55 9.40
CA GLY A 135 20.97 -6.38 8.96
C GLY A 135 21.96 -7.05 9.92
N PRO A 136 23.16 -7.41 9.43
CA PRO A 136 24.18 -8.08 10.25
C PRO A 136 24.72 -7.22 11.40
N ASP A 137 24.54 -5.90 11.33
CA ASP A 137 24.91 -4.91 12.34
C ASP A 137 23.77 -4.58 13.33
N GLY A 138 22.65 -5.33 13.26
CA GLY A 138 21.44 -5.08 14.05
C GLY A 138 20.57 -3.94 13.53
N SER A 139 20.86 -3.40 12.34
CA SER A 139 19.95 -2.49 11.65
C SER A 139 18.74 -3.22 11.08
N THR A 140 17.68 -2.50 10.74
CA THR A 140 16.51 -3.06 10.05
C THR A 140 16.37 -2.40 8.68
N TRP A 141 16.03 -3.20 7.68
CA TRP A 141 15.89 -2.79 6.29
C TRP A 141 14.52 -3.20 5.73
N VAL A 142 14.01 -2.40 4.81
CA VAL A 142 12.87 -2.74 3.95
C VAL A 142 13.42 -3.13 2.59
N LEU A 143 13.22 -4.38 2.17
CA LEU A 143 13.35 -4.78 0.78
C LEU A 143 12.04 -4.49 0.06
N ALA A 144 12.10 -3.90 -1.13
CA ALA A 144 10.92 -3.53 -1.90
C ALA A 144 11.17 -3.64 -3.41
N VAL A 145 10.09 -3.90 -4.15
CA VAL A 145 10.01 -3.52 -5.56
C VAL A 145 9.80 -2.01 -5.61
N HIS A 146 10.59 -1.32 -6.43
CA HIS A 146 10.52 0.11 -6.64
C HIS A 146 10.19 0.41 -8.10
N GLU A 147 9.04 0.99 -8.37
CA GLU A 147 8.66 1.48 -9.69
C GLU A 147 8.95 2.98 -9.75
N HIS A 148 9.77 3.38 -10.73
CA HIS A 148 10.07 4.79 -10.94
C HIS A 148 9.53 5.29 -12.29
N HIS A 149 8.87 6.43 -12.27
CA HIS A 149 8.38 7.13 -13.46
C HIS A 149 9.33 8.28 -13.73
N GLY A 150 10.09 8.18 -14.82
CA GLY A 150 10.97 9.27 -15.26
C GLY A 150 10.19 10.58 -15.43
N ALA A 151 10.79 11.71 -15.07
CA ALA A 151 10.15 13.01 -15.28
C ALA A 151 9.78 13.16 -16.77
N PRO A 152 8.58 13.67 -17.10
CA PRO A 152 8.29 14.02 -18.48
C PRO A 152 9.36 15.01 -18.94
N ALA A 153 9.94 14.77 -20.12
CA ALA A 153 11.02 15.59 -20.64
C ALA A 153 10.60 17.08 -20.62
N ALA A 154 11.33 17.89 -19.86
CA ALA A 154 11.09 19.33 -19.81
C ALA A 154 11.63 19.97 -21.09
N GLY A 155 10.79 20.12 -22.11
CA GLY A 155 11.16 20.81 -23.35
C GLY A 155 10.16 20.65 -24.50
N ASP A 156 9.45 21.74 -24.77
CA ASP A 156 8.96 22.20 -26.07
C ASP A 156 8.05 21.32 -26.92
N GLY A 157 6.74 21.50 -26.69
CA GLY A 157 5.68 21.20 -27.66
C GLY A 157 5.31 19.73 -27.72
N VAL A 158 4.10 19.42 -27.27
CA VAL A 158 3.48 18.10 -27.47
C VAL A 158 3.38 17.85 -28.98
N THR A 159 4.39 17.18 -29.54
CA THR A 159 4.25 16.51 -30.82
C THR A 159 3.55 15.18 -30.55
N ALA A 160 2.67 14.76 -31.47
CA ALA A 160 2.02 13.46 -31.42
C ALA A 160 3.08 12.36 -31.59
N GLY A 161 3.82 12.06 -30.53
CA GLY A 161 5.03 11.23 -30.57
C GLY A 161 5.76 11.09 -29.23
N ASP A 162 5.61 12.05 -28.30
CA ASP A 162 6.18 11.92 -26.96
C ASP A 162 5.41 10.88 -26.14
N ARG A 163 5.95 9.65 -26.10
CA ARG A 163 5.51 8.67 -25.11
C ARG A 163 6.00 9.12 -23.74
N PRO A 164 5.16 9.06 -22.69
CA PRO A 164 5.69 9.14 -21.33
C PRO A 164 6.80 8.10 -21.18
N ALA A 165 7.85 8.46 -20.44
CA ALA A 165 8.93 7.53 -20.12
C ALA A 165 8.31 6.24 -19.55
N GLU A 166 8.71 5.09 -20.09
CA GLU A 166 8.21 3.81 -19.60
C GLU A 166 8.62 3.65 -18.14
N PRO A 167 7.72 3.18 -17.27
CA PRO A 167 8.08 2.88 -15.89
C PRO A 167 9.05 1.71 -15.87
N SER A 168 10.12 1.83 -15.09
CA SER A 168 11.07 0.74 -14.82
C SER A 168 11.00 0.33 -13.35
N ASN A 169 11.42 -0.90 -13.09
CA ASN A 169 11.31 -1.54 -11.79
C ASN A 169 12.67 -1.97 -11.27
N ASP A 170 13.03 -1.52 -10.09
CA ASP A 170 14.24 -1.93 -9.37
C ASP A 170 13.88 -2.81 -8.17
N LEU A 171 14.83 -3.61 -7.72
CA LEU A 171 14.84 -4.12 -6.36
C LEU A 171 15.68 -3.20 -5.50
N VAL A 172 15.09 -2.66 -4.43
CA VAL A 172 15.76 -1.69 -3.56
C VAL A 172 15.72 -2.11 -2.10
N ALA A 173 16.71 -1.63 -1.34
CA ALA A 173 16.71 -1.66 0.12
C ALA A 173 16.62 -0.25 0.70
N VAL A 174 15.72 -0.03 1.65
CA VAL A 174 15.57 1.23 2.39
C VAL A 174 15.85 0.97 3.87
N ARG A 175 16.76 1.71 4.47
CA ARG A 175 17.06 1.56 5.89
C ARG A 175 15.90 2.09 6.74
N VAL A 176 15.45 1.31 7.71
CA VAL A 176 14.50 1.81 8.71
C VAL A 176 15.26 2.74 9.66
N VAL A 177 14.99 4.03 9.55
CA VAL A 177 15.52 5.06 10.45
C VAL A 177 14.59 5.27 11.64
N ALA A 178 15.12 5.79 12.74
CA ALA A 178 14.34 6.10 13.93
C ALA A 178 13.31 7.23 13.66
N PRO A 179 12.21 7.30 14.43
CA PRO A 179 11.29 8.43 14.37
C PRO A 179 12.02 9.77 14.54
N GLY A 180 11.71 10.74 13.67
CA GLY A 180 12.34 12.07 13.65
C GLY A 180 13.71 12.15 12.97
N ALA A 181 14.30 11.03 12.56
CA ALA A 181 15.47 11.05 11.68
C ALA A 181 15.10 11.47 10.25
N ALA A 182 16.08 11.99 9.51
CA ALA A 182 15.88 12.34 8.10
C ALA A 182 15.59 11.07 7.27
N PRO A 183 14.63 11.13 6.32
CA PRO A 183 14.41 10.05 5.36
C PRO A 183 15.66 9.76 4.53
N VAL A 184 15.81 8.52 4.09
CA VAL A 184 16.99 8.03 3.36
C VAL A 184 16.61 7.56 1.97
N ALA A 185 17.46 7.86 0.99
CA ALA A 185 17.27 7.39 -0.37
C ALA A 185 17.34 5.84 -0.41
N PRO A 186 16.53 5.19 -1.27
CA PRO A 186 16.66 3.76 -1.52
C PRO A 186 18.04 3.41 -2.10
N VAL A 187 18.56 2.25 -1.70
CA VAL A 187 19.75 1.64 -2.29
C VAL A 187 19.28 0.64 -3.34
N VAL A 188 19.60 0.87 -4.61
CA VAL A 188 19.31 -0.07 -5.70
C VAL A 188 20.22 -1.30 -5.56
N LEU A 189 19.59 -2.47 -5.50
CA LEU A 189 20.27 -3.77 -5.43
C LEU A 189 20.34 -4.44 -6.80
N VAL A 190 19.27 -4.30 -7.59
CA VAL A 190 19.14 -4.81 -8.95
C VAL A 190 18.36 -3.79 -9.75
N ASP A 191 18.89 -3.41 -10.91
CA ASP A 191 18.21 -2.59 -11.92
C ASP A 191 17.44 -3.48 -12.92
N GLY A 192 16.33 -2.96 -13.43
CA GLY A 192 15.42 -3.65 -14.37
C GLY A 192 15.35 -3.00 -15.74
#